data_AF-A0A936MIF2-F1
#
_entry.id   AF-A0A936MIF2-F1
#
_cell.length_a   1.000
_cell.length_b   1.000
_cell.length_c   1.000
_cell.angle_alpha   90.00
_cell.angle_beta   90.00
_cell.angle_gamma   90.00
#
_symmetry.space_group_name_H-M   'P 1'
#
loop_
_entity.id
_entity.type
_entity.pdbx_description
1 polymer ?
#
loop_
_entity_poly.entity_id
_entity_poly.type
_entity_poly.pdbx_seq_one_letter_code
_entity_poly.pdbx_strand_id
1 'polypeptide(L)'
;MKTDKTPKTAKVFHFDLYGKREDKYDFLNNNSLQSIQWNQLAPNAPNFFLVKKDFDESGMYEKGFAVNKIFKEFASGLTTERDGITIQFDIKDIETIISDFGSLDIEFLRNKYDKKPDGRDWKYNYAQNDIISNKGKYIDISYRPFDIRKTYYTGKSKGFMAYPRNEVMKHLISKENLGLITKRGFDNEKSAYCFITNCLFDRRGWSSPGMQGAENVFPLYLYPDLKTQQSIDQTTERTPNLNKEIVQKIAVTLGLEYDQNPTDIYRSGKDILLNLTKDKPGASVPKKNHSLLLPIDILDYIYAVLHSPAYREKYKEFLKIDFPRVPYPKDQSTFWKLVKLGGEIRKLHLLESSLVEDYITEYPIDGDNIVGKVKYQDGKVFINDSQYFDNVPQVAWEFYIGGYQPAQKWLKDRKGRKLEFDDIFHYQKMIVALVETERLMREIDVVGVE
;
A
#
# COMPACT_ATOMS: atom_id res chain seq x y z
N MET A 1 -30.12 -35.44 -43.68
CA MET A 1 -28.80 -34.91 -43.26
C MET A 1 -28.99 -33.50 -42.71
N LYS A 2 -29.01 -33.35 -41.38
CA LYS A 2 -28.88 -32.02 -40.74
C LYS A 2 -27.40 -31.68 -40.77
N THR A 3 -27.02 -30.66 -41.52
CA THR A 3 -25.65 -30.15 -41.50
C THR A 3 -25.36 -29.58 -40.12
N ASP A 4 -24.45 -30.20 -39.38
CA ASP A 4 -23.79 -29.61 -38.22
C ASP A 4 -23.05 -28.36 -38.69
N LYS A 5 -23.73 -27.20 -38.64
CA LYS A 5 -23.06 -25.91 -38.69
C LYS A 5 -22.64 -25.58 -37.27
N THR A 6 -21.49 -26.08 -36.87
CA THR A 6 -20.75 -25.44 -35.78
C THR A 6 -20.66 -23.94 -36.12
N PRO A 7 -21.15 -23.04 -35.24
CA PRO A 7 -21.12 -21.61 -35.51
C PRO A 7 -19.66 -21.21 -35.73
N LYS A 8 -19.36 -20.67 -36.93
CA LYS A 8 -18.03 -20.13 -37.22
C LYS A 8 -17.78 -18.99 -36.26
N THR A 9 -16.74 -19.08 -35.44
CA THR A 9 -16.31 -18.00 -34.56
C THR A 9 -15.93 -16.79 -35.41
N ALA A 10 -16.30 -15.59 -34.95
CA ALA A 10 -15.92 -14.36 -35.61
C ALA A 10 -14.40 -14.16 -35.51
N LYS A 11 -13.78 -13.64 -36.57
CA LYS A 11 -12.39 -13.17 -36.52
C LYS A 11 -12.38 -11.75 -35.98
N VAL A 12 -11.46 -11.46 -35.07
CA VAL A 12 -11.27 -10.12 -34.50
C VAL A 12 -9.98 -9.55 -35.07
N PHE A 13 -10.04 -8.32 -35.56
CA PHE A 13 -8.94 -7.58 -36.17
C PHE A 13 -8.75 -6.26 -35.43
N HIS A 14 -7.52 -5.90 -35.14
CA HIS A 14 -7.17 -4.76 -34.29
C HIS A 14 -5.97 -3.97 -34.82
N PHE A 15 -6.03 -2.65 -34.71
CA PHE A 15 -4.92 -1.75 -35.06
C PHE A 15 -4.93 -0.57 -34.10
N ASP A 16 -3.78 -0.26 -33.50
CA ASP A 16 -3.61 0.91 -32.64
C ASP A 16 -3.10 2.11 -33.44
N LEU A 17 -3.79 3.25 -33.31
CA LEU A 17 -3.35 4.52 -33.87
C LEU A 17 -3.01 5.52 -32.76
N TYR A 18 -1.72 5.64 -32.46
CA TYR A 18 -1.15 6.62 -31.55
C TYR A 18 -0.61 7.84 -32.31
N GLY A 19 -0.44 8.98 -31.64
CA GLY A 19 0.11 10.20 -32.25
C GLY A 19 -0.70 11.45 -31.94
N LYS A 20 -0.28 12.58 -32.52
CA LYS A 20 -0.99 13.85 -32.40
C LYS A 20 -2.32 13.79 -33.14
N ARG A 21 -3.18 14.78 -32.90
CA ARG A 21 -4.49 14.85 -33.54
C ARG A 21 -4.35 14.95 -35.06
N GLU A 22 -3.40 15.75 -35.53
CA GLU A 22 -3.14 16.02 -36.94
C GLU A 22 -2.68 14.73 -37.65
N ASP A 23 -1.71 14.02 -37.07
CA ASP A 23 -1.23 12.73 -37.60
C ASP A 23 -2.37 11.70 -37.74
N LYS A 24 -3.33 11.71 -36.80
CA LYS A 24 -4.50 10.82 -36.84
C LYS A 24 -5.46 11.19 -37.97
N TYR A 25 -5.67 12.48 -38.21
CA TYR A 25 -6.48 12.92 -39.34
C TYR A 25 -5.82 12.56 -40.66
N ASP A 26 -4.51 12.78 -40.80
CA ASP A 26 -3.77 12.41 -41.99
C ASP A 26 -3.82 10.90 -42.23
N PHE A 27 -3.66 10.10 -41.18
CA PHE A 27 -3.81 8.65 -41.27
C PHE A 27 -5.21 8.25 -41.79
N LEU A 28 -6.27 8.82 -41.21
CA LEU A 28 -7.66 8.50 -41.59
C LEU A 28 -8.03 8.99 -42.99
N ASN A 29 -7.48 10.13 -43.44
CA ASN A 29 -7.70 10.66 -44.78
C ASN A 29 -6.99 9.82 -45.86
N ASN A 30 -5.83 9.25 -45.51
CA ASN A 30 -4.99 8.49 -46.45
C ASN A 30 -5.24 6.97 -46.40
N ASN A 31 -6.09 6.47 -45.50
CA ASN A 31 -6.35 5.04 -45.34
C ASN A 31 -7.84 4.70 -45.34
N SER A 32 -8.15 3.46 -45.74
CA SER A 32 -9.47 2.85 -45.60
C SER A 32 -9.38 1.60 -44.72
N LEU A 33 -10.53 1.01 -44.39
CA LEU A 33 -10.55 -0.27 -43.67
C LEU A 33 -9.79 -1.39 -44.40
N GLN A 34 -9.63 -1.29 -45.73
CA GLN A 34 -8.91 -2.28 -46.53
C GLN A 34 -7.40 -2.02 -46.59
N SER A 35 -6.96 -0.76 -46.42
CA SER A 35 -5.53 -0.42 -46.48
C SER A 35 -4.82 -0.59 -45.13
N ILE A 36 -5.57 -0.58 -44.03
CA ILE A 36 -5.02 -0.78 -42.68
C ILE A 36 -4.45 -2.20 -42.55
N GLN A 37 -3.20 -2.28 -42.08
CA GLN A 37 -2.55 -3.54 -41.73
C GLN A 37 -3.06 -4.02 -40.37
N TRP A 38 -4.16 -4.75 -40.38
CA TRP A 38 -4.78 -5.25 -39.16
C TRP A 38 -4.00 -6.39 -38.51
N ASN A 39 -3.93 -6.37 -37.18
CA ASN A 39 -3.49 -7.52 -36.40
C ASN A 39 -4.70 -8.41 -36.10
N GLN A 40 -4.70 -9.66 -36.57
CA GLN A 40 -5.73 -10.61 -36.16
C GLN A 40 -5.47 -11.03 -34.71
N LEU A 41 -6.48 -10.87 -33.85
CA LEU A 41 -6.45 -11.31 -32.47
C LEU A 41 -7.07 -12.70 -32.31
N ALA A 42 -6.64 -13.42 -31.28
CA ALA A 42 -7.26 -14.65 -30.81
C ALA A 42 -7.80 -14.43 -29.38
N PRO A 43 -8.99 -13.84 -29.21
CA PRO A 43 -9.56 -13.62 -27.89
C PRO A 43 -9.84 -14.95 -27.20
N ASN A 44 -9.22 -15.16 -26.04
CA ASN A 44 -9.34 -16.39 -25.27
C ASN A 44 -10.06 -16.14 -23.93
N ALA A 45 -10.77 -17.15 -23.44
CA ALA A 45 -11.37 -17.13 -22.11
C ALA A 45 -10.30 -16.93 -21.01
N PRO A 46 -10.65 -16.35 -19.86
CA PRO A 46 -11.99 -15.86 -19.49
C PRO A 46 -12.29 -14.44 -19.96
N ASN A 47 -11.27 -13.66 -20.33
CA ASN A 47 -11.39 -12.21 -20.50
C ASN A 47 -11.72 -11.77 -21.92
N PHE A 48 -11.41 -12.59 -22.94
CA PHE A 48 -11.65 -12.30 -24.36
C PHE A 48 -11.17 -10.91 -24.79
N PHE A 49 -9.92 -10.56 -24.44
CA PHE A 49 -9.36 -9.24 -24.75
C PHE A 49 -9.41 -8.92 -26.25
N LEU A 50 -9.89 -7.72 -26.56
CA LEU A 50 -9.97 -7.16 -27.93
C LEU A 50 -8.78 -6.23 -28.26
N VAL A 51 -7.71 -6.38 -27.50
CA VAL A 51 -6.41 -5.72 -27.70
C VAL A 51 -5.33 -6.80 -27.62
N LYS A 52 -4.17 -6.56 -28.23
CA LYS A 52 -3.04 -7.49 -28.12
C LYS A 52 -2.54 -7.50 -26.68
N LYS A 53 -2.43 -8.71 -26.10
CA LYS A 53 -1.89 -8.96 -24.78
C LYS A 53 -0.91 -10.12 -24.87
N ASP A 54 0.19 -10.00 -24.15
CA ASP A 54 1.14 -11.09 -23.98
C ASP A 54 0.75 -11.90 -22.75
N PHE A 55 0.44 -13.19 -22.96
CA PHE A 55 0.03 -14.12 -21.91
C PHE A 55 0.90 -15.38 -21.88
N ASP A 56 2.08 -15.35 -22.50
CA ASP A 56 2.97 -16.51 -22.59
C ASP A 56 3.34 -17.06 -21.20
N GLU A 57 3.40 -16.18 -20.20
CA GLU A 57 3.73 -16.50 -18.81
C GLU A 57 2.54 -16.90 -17.93
N SER A 58 1.32 -16.98 -18.49
CA SER A 58 0.08 -17.24 -17.75
C SER A 58 0.13 -18.56 -16.97
N GLY A 59 0.72 -19.60 -17.56
CA GLY A 59 0.81 -20.93 -16.95
C GLY A 59 1.68 -20.97 -15.69
N MET A 60 2.72 -20.13 -15.59
CA MET A 60 3.54 -20.02 -14.38
C MET A 60 2.92 -19.07 -13.36
N TYR A 61 2.39 -17.93 -13.81
CA TYR A 61 1.75 -16.95 -12.93
C TYR A 61 0.55 -17.53 -12.15
N GLU A 62 -0.28 -18.33 -12.82
CA GLU A 62 -1.47 -18.95 -12.21
C GLU A 62 -1.14 -20.03 -11.16
N LYS A 63 0.09 -20.57 -11.14
CA LYS A 63 0.53 -21.51 -10.08
C LYS A 63 0.77 -20.80 -8.74
N GLY A 64 0.98 -19.49 -8.76
CA GLY A 64 1.11 -18.68 -7.56
C GLY A 64 -0.22 -18.51 -6.81
N PHE A 65 -0.14 -18.24 -5.51
CA PHE A 65 -1.32 -17.92 -4.70
C PHE A 65 -1.63 -16.42 -4.83
N ALA A 66 -2.90 -16.09 -5.02
CA ALA A 66 -3.33 -14.68 -5.07
C ALA A 66 -3.35 -14.05 -3.68
N VAL A 67 -2.93 -12.79 -3.56
CA VAL A 67 -2.89 -12.08 -2.26
C VAL A 67 -4.27 -12.02 -1.60
N ASN A 68 -5.33 -11.80 -2.37
CA ASN A 68 -6.70 -11.80 -1.84
C ASN A 68 -7.24 -13.20 -1.49
N LYS A 69 -6.47 -14.27 -1.70
CA LYS A 69 -6.83 -15.65 -1.32
C LYS A 69 -6.05 -16.13 -0.10
N ILE A 70 -4.84 -15.62 0.11
CA ILE A 70 -4.08 -15.91 1.33
C ILE A 70 -4.61 -15.13 2.53
N PHE A 71 -5.14 -13.91 2.35
CA PHE A 71 -5.80 -13.19 3.43
C PHE A 71 -7.30 -13.49 3.49
N LYS A 72 -7.85 -13.69 4.70
CA LYS A 72 -9.27 -14.03 4.89
C LYS A 72 -10.17 -12.79 4.83
N GLU A 73 -9.76 -11.74 5.54
CA GLU A 73 -10.52 -10.49 5.68
C GLU A 73 -9.73 -9.32 5.12
N PHE A 74 -10.38 -8.48 4.33
CA PHE A 74 -9.81 -7.23 3.84
C PHE A 74 -10.92 -6.29 3.38
N ALA A 75 -10.59 -5.01 3.31
CA ALA A 75 -11.51 -3.96 2.91
C ALA A 75 -10.77 -2.94 2.08
N SER A 76 -11.51 -2.10 1.35
CA SER A 76 -10.88 -0.89 0.82
C SER A 76 -10.37 -0.02 1.96
N GLY A 77 -9.46 0.90 1.66
CA GLY A 77 -9.20 2.03 2.57
C GLY A 77 -10.49 2.78 2.92
N LEU A 78 -10.45 3.55 4.00
CA LEU A 78 -11.58 4.35 4.46
C LEU A 78 -11.88 5.49 3.48
N THR A 79 -13.10 6.00 3.50
CA THR A 79 -13.54 7.11 2.65
C THR A 79 -14.11 8.22 3.50
N THR A 80 -13.54 9.41 3.36
CA THR A 80 -13.95 10.61 4.11
C THR A 80 -15.00 11.44 3.37
N GLU A 81 -14.87 11.58 2.04
CA GLU A 81 -15.52 12.60 1.17
C GLU A 81 -15.24 14.07 1.50
N ARG A 82 -14.56 14.34 2.62
CA ARG A 82 -14.20 15.66 3.15
C ARG A 82 -12.85 15.62 3.86
N ASP A 83 -11.79 15.29 3.14
CA ASP A 83 -10.42 15.22 3.68
C ASP A 83 -10.06 16.46 4.49
N GLY A 84 -10.29 17.66 3.96
CA GLY A 84 -9.94 18.93 4.62
C GLY A 84 -10.66 19.19 5.95
N ILE A 85 -11.68 18.40 6.29
CA ILE A 85 -12.35 18.43 7.60
C ILE A 85 -11.89 17.24 8.45
N THR A 86 -11.83 16.06 7.84
CA THR A 86 -11.69 14.79 8.56
C THR A 86 -10.24 14.37 8.81
N ILE A 87 -9.27 14.94 8.09
CA ILE A 87 -7.86 14.60 8.15
C ILE A 87 -7.05 15.89 8.25
N GLN A 88 -6.27 16.03 9.32
CA GLN A 88 -5.43 17.20 9.59
C GLN A 88 -3.98 16.80 9.79
N PHE A 89 -3.05 17.75 9.61
CA PHE A 89 -1.65 17.52 9.94
C PHE A 89 -1.45 17.34 11.45
N ASP A 90 -2.14 18.16 12.25
CA ASP A 90 -1.93 18.27 13.67
C ASP A 90 -3.14 17.82 14.48
N ILE A 91 -2.87 17.31 15.69
CA ILE A 91 -3.92 16.83 16.60
C ILE A 91 -4.83 17.97 17.06
N LYS A 92 -4.26 19.16 17.27
CA LYS A 92 -4.99 20.35 17.73
C LYS A 92 -6.00 20.84 16.69
N ASP A 93 -5.66 20.71 15.41
CA ASP A 93 -6.54 21.10 14.31
C ASP A 93 -7.76 20.17 14.28
N ILE A 94 -7.55 18.86 14.40
CA ILE A 94 -8.66 17.90 14.42
C ILE A 94 -9.49 18.07 15.70
N GLU A 95 -8.89 18.31 16.87
CA GLU A 95 -9.62 18.59 18.12
C GLU A 95 -10.51 19.83 17.99
N THR A 96 -10.00 20.90 17.35
CA THR A 96 -10.78 22.12 17.08
C THR A 96 -11.99 21.81 16.21
N ILE A 97 -11.81 21.02 15.14
CA ILE A 97 -12.90 20.59 14.26
C ILE A 97 -13.94 19.78 15.05
N ILE A 98 -13.53 18.83 15.86
CA ILE A 98 -14.46 18.01 16.66
C ILE A 98 -15.23 18.87 17.67
N SER A 99 -14.56 19.82 18.34
CA SER A 99 -15.20 20.79 19.24
C SER A 99 -16.24 21.64 18.53
N ASP A 100 -15.90 22.18 17.35
CA ASP A 100 -16.83 22.97 16.54
C ASP A 100 -18.04 22.16 16.09
N PHE A 101 -17.83 20.95 15.57
CA PHE A 101 -18.94 20.10 15.15
C PHE A 101 -19.83 19.69 16.33
N GLY A 102 -19.31 19.64 17.55
CA GLY A 102 -20.09 19.39 18.76
C GLY A 102 -20.89 20.60 19.28
N SER A 103 -20.61 21.82 18.81
CA SER A 103 -21.14 23.05 19.43
C SER A 103 -21.77 24.07 18.47
N LEU A 104 -21.30 24.16 17.22
CA LEU A 104 -21.75 25.14 16.23
C LEU A 104 -22.91 24.59 15.40
N ASP A 105 -23.74 25.49 14.86
CA ASP A 105 -24.75 25.07 13.88
C ASP A 105 -24.13 24.74 12.51
N ILE A 106 -24.92 24.05 11.68
CA ILE A 106 -24.50 23.59 10.36
C ILE A 106 -24.13 24.76 9.43
N GLU A 107 -24.76 25.92 9.57
CA GLU A 107 -24.51 27.07 8.68
C GLU A 107 -23.16 27.71 8.99
N PHE A 108 -22.82 27.88 10.27
CA PHE A 108 -21.49 28.31 10.70
C PHE A 108 -20.42 27.30 10.30
N LEU A 109 -20.66 26.01 10.49
CA LEU A 109 -19.72 24.96 10.07
C LEU A 109 -19.43 25.01 8.57
N ARG A 110 -20.47 25.16 7.73
CA ARG A 110 -20.31 25.33 6.28
C ARG A 110 -19.52 26.57 5.92
N ASN A 111 -19.78 27.68 6.59
CA ASN A 111 -19.10 28.94 6.32
C ASN A 111 -17.63 28.90 6.75
N LYS A 112 -17.31 28.20 7.84
CA LYS A 112 -15.97 28.08 8.39
C LYS A 112 -15.08 27.11 7.61
N TYR A 113 -15.60 25.94 7.23
CA TYR A 113 -14.77 24.83 6.73
C TYR A 113 -14.86 24.60 5.22
N ASP A 114 -16.04 24.25 4.72
CA ASP A 114 -16.24 23.97 3.30
C ASP A 114 -17.67 24.26 2.88
N LYS A 115 -17.82 25.24 1.97
CA LYS A 115 -19.10 25.66 1.40
C LYS A 115 -19.59 24.72 0.29
N LYS A 116 -18.83 23.68 -0.08
CA LYS A 116 -19.27 22.71 -1.09
C LYS A 116 -20.60 22.05 -0.68
N PRO A 117 -21.51 21.84 -1.64
CA PRO A 117 -22.75 21.11 -1.39
C PRO A 117 -22.50 19.72 -0.82
N ASP A 118 -23.40 19.26 0.04
CA ASP A 118 -23.34 17.93 0.62
C ASP A 118 -23.35 16.83 -0.44
N GLY A 119 -22.61 15.76 -0.14
CA GLY A 119 -22.62 14.56 -0.95
C GLY A 119 -23.83 13.68 -0.64
N ARG A 120 -23.91 12.56 -1.35
CA ARG A 120 -24.88 11.51 -1.06
C ARG A 120 -24.61 10.86 0.30
N ASP A 121 -23.34 10.55 0.57
CA ASP A 121 -22.92 9.72 1.70
C ASP A 121 -22.25 10.51 2.83
N TRP A 122 -21.71 11.69 2.56
CA TRP A 122 -21.28 12.65 3.57
C TRP A 122 -22.10 13.95 3.59
N LYS A 123 -22.55 14.34 4.78
CA LYS A 123 -23.32 15.57 5.04
C LYS A 123 -22.90 16.17 6.38
N TYR A 124 -23.00 17.50 6.51
CA TYR A 124 -22.66 18.16 7.79
C TYR A 124 -23.51 17.65 8.96
N ASN A 125 -24.82 17.45 8.76
CA ASN A 125 -25.70 16.95 9.81
C ASN A 125 -25.35 15.50 10.21
N TYR A 126 -24.91 14.68 9.26
CA TYR A 126 -24.46 13.31 9.52
C TYR A 126 -23.18 13.30 10.36
N ALA A 127 -22.19 14.10 9.97
CA ALA A 127 -20.94 14.24 10.69
C ALA A 127 -21.14 14.79 12.11
N GLN A 128 -21.96 15.84 12.27
CA GLN A 128 -22.30 16.42 13.57
C GLN A 128 -23.03 15.42 14.48
N ASN A 129 -24.07 14.74 13.96
CA ASN A 129 -24.81 13.75 14.73
C ASN A 129 -23.92 12.59 15.20
N ASP A 130 -22.97 12.15 14.36
CA ASP A 130 -22.02 11.11 14.73
C ASP A 130 -21.10 11.55 15.86
N ILE A 131 -20.52 12.76 15.76
CA ILE A 131 -19.65 13.32 16.80
C ILE A 131 -20.38 13.46 18.14
N ILE A 132 -21.62 13.95 18.12
CA ILE A 132 -22.42 14.14 19.34
C ILE A 132 -22.83 12.79 19.95
N SER A 133 -23.22 11.83 19.11
CA SER A 133 -23.81 10.57 19.60
C SER A 133 -22.78 9.47 19.89
N ASN A 134 -21.58 9.55 19.30
CA ASN A 134 -20.58 8.49 19.38
C ASN A 134 -19.23 9.02 19.84
N LYS A 135 -18.64 8.31 20.81
CA LYS A 135 -17.25 8.54 21.21
C LYS A 135 -16.31 7.92 20.18
N GLY A 136 -15.42 8.74 19.63
CA GLY A 136 -14.35 8.33 18.75
C GLY A 136 -12.98 8.36 19.42
N LYS A 137 -11.96 8.09 18.62
CA LYS A 137 -10.55 8.15 19.03
C LYS A 137 -9.77 9.03 18.06
N TYR A 138 -8.88 9.85 18.60
CA TYR A 138 -7.86 10.48 17.79
C TYR A 138 -6.78 9.46 17.44
N ILE A 139 -6.48 9.35 16.15
CA ILE A 139 -5.57 8.32 15.65
C ILE A 139 -4.84 8.79 14.39
N ASP A 140 -3.71 8.16 14.15
CA ASP A 140 -2.93 8.31 12.94
C ASP A 140 -3.59 7.63 11.74
N ILE A 141 -3.49 8.31 10.60
CA ILE A 141 -3.91 7.80 9.30
C ILE A 141 -2.79 8.01 8.29
N SER A 142 -2.44 6.93 7.59
CA SER A 142 -1.58 6.96 6.41
C SER A 142 -2.38 7.58 5.27
N TYR A 143 -2.19 8.89 5.08
CA TYR A 143 -2.90 9.66 4.06
C TYR A 143 -2.25 9.51 2.70
N ARG A 144 -0.90 9.44 2.65
CA ARG A 144 -0.06 9.14 1.47
C ARG A 144 1.19 8.37 1.92
N PRO A 145 1.99 7.76 1.01
CA PRO A 145 3.25 7.14 1.40
C PRO A 145 4.11 8.13 2.18
N PHE A 146 4.53 7.73 3.39
CA PHE A 146 5.27 8.55 4.34
C PHE A 146 4.57 9.84 4.80
N ASP A 147 3.27 10.03 4.57
CA ASP A 147 2.50 11.18 5.07
C ASP A 147 1.45 10.70 6.06
N ILE A 148 1.88 10.58 7.32
CA ILE A 148 1.00 10.24 8.44
C ILE A 148 0.34 11.53 8.94
N ARG A 149 -0.98 11.50 9.05
CA ARG A 149 -1.82 12.62 9.48
C ARG A 149 -2.71 12.21 10.65
N LYS A 150 -3.40 13.16 11.24
CA LYS A 150 -4.32 12.96 12.37
C LYS A 150 -5.77 12.93 11.89
N THR A 151 -6.58 12.06 12.48
CA THR A 151 -8.02 12.00 12.26
C THR A 151 -8.76 11.63 13.55
N TYR A 152 -10.09 11.77 13.53
CA TYR A 152 -10.98 11.32 14.59
C TYR A 152 -11.86 10.19 14.07
N TYR A 153 -11.74 9.01 14.68
CA TYR A 153 -12.39 7.80 14.19
C TYR A 153 -13.48 7.31 15.14
N THR A 154 -14.73 7.31 14.66
CA THR A 154 -15.91 6.78 15.37
C THR A 154 -16.29 5.36 14.93
N GLY A 155 -15.84 4.95 13.74
CA GLY A 155 -16.25 3.70 13.10
C GLY A 155 -17.68 3.67 12.58
N LYS A 156 -18.40 4.81 12.57
CA LYS A 156 -19.76 4.91 12.03
C LYS A 156 -19.77 5.37 10.58
N SER A 157 -20.39 4.58 9.72
CA SER A 157 -20.64 4.95 8.32
C SER A 157 -21.69 6.05 8.23
N LYS A 158 -21.56 6.93 7.23
CA LYS A 158 -22.38 8.14 7.07
C LYS A 158 -22.38 8.96 8.35
N GLY A 159 -21.19 9.15 8.92
CA GLY A 159 -20.94 9.95 10.12
C GLY A 159 -19.87 10.98 9.83
N PHE A 160 -18.91 11.14 10.77
CA PHE A 160 -17.76 12.03 10.55
C PHE A 160 -16.97 11.60 9.32
N MET A 161 -16.88 10.29 9.07
CA MET A 161 -16.41 9.70 7.82
C MET A 161 -17.58 9.08 7.05
N ALA A 162 -17.54 9.15 5.71
CA ALA A 162 -18.56 8.52 4.87
C ALA A 162 -18.54 6.99 5.03
N TYR A 163 -17.36 6.37 4.91
CA TYR A 163 -17.16 4.94 5.05
C TYR A 163 -15.87 4.63 5.82
N PRO A 164 -15.93 4.46 7.16
CA PRO A 164 -14.75 4.17 7.97
C PRO A 164 -14.22 2.74 7.80
N ARG A 165 -14.98 1.83 7.15
CA ARG A 165 -14.62 0.42 6.93
C ARG A 165 -14.28 -0.32 8.23
N ASN A 166 -15.11 -0.09 9.26
CA ASN A 166 -14.85 -0.55 10.62
C ASN A 166 -14.74 -2.06 10.77
N GLU A 167 -15.32 -2.84 9.85
CA GLU A 167 -15.19 -4.29 9.79
C GLU A 167 -13.72 -4.75 9.71
N VAL A 168 -12.83 -3.93 9.14
CA VAL A 168 -11.40 -4.24 8.94
C VAL A 168 -10.50 -3.24 9.64
N MET A 169 -10.81 -1.94 9.55
CA MET A 169 -9.97 -0.88 10.14
C MET A 169 -9.82 -1.02 11.65
N LYS A 170 -10.82 -1.56 12.36
CA LYS A 170 -10.74 -1.84 13.81
C LYS A 170 -9.51 -2.67 14.21
N HIS A 171 -8.98 -3.49 13.32
CA HIS A 171 -7.81 -4.32 13.58
C HIS A 171 -6.48 -3.56 13.52
N LEU A 172 -6.48 -2.32 13.00
CA LEU A 172 -5.31 -1.43 12.93
C LEU A 172 -5.40 -0.29 13.96
N ILE A 173 -6.47 -0.23 14.78
CA ILE A 173 -6.71 0.85 15.74
C ILE A 173 -6.25 0.43 17.14
N SER A 174 -5.31 1.18 17.72
CA SER A 174 -4.88 1.00 19.12
C SER A 174 -4.36 -0.42 19.42
N LYS A 175 -3.79 -1.10 18.42
CA LYS A 175 -3.25 -2.45 18.50
C LYS A 175 -1.96 -2.51 17.68
N GLU A 176 -0.98 -3.24 18.16
CA GLU A 176 0.20 -3.61 17.37
C GLU A 176 -0.24 -4.52 16.22
N ASN A 177 -0.31 -3.99 15.00
CA ASN A 177 -0.68 -4.77 13.82
C ASN A 177 -0.10 -4.11 12.56
N LEU A 178 -0.07 -4.88 11.48
CA LEU A 178 0.38 -4.44 10.17
C LEU A 178 -0.73 -4.66 9.15
N GLY A 179 -0.83 -3.79 8.16
CA GLY A 179 -1.74 -3.90 7.03
C GLY A 179 -0.97 -3.86 5.71
N LEU A 180 -1.05 -4.93 4.93
CA LEU A 180 -0.59 -4.92 3.55
C LEU A 180 -1.58 -4.09 2.72
N ILE A 181 -1.10 -3.14 1.95
CA ILE A 181 -1.91 -2.35 1.02
C ILE A 181 -1.65 -2.86 -0.39
N THR A 182 -2.69 -3.26 -1.10
CA THR A 182 -2.62 -3.58 -2.54
C THR A 182 -3.99 -3.46 -3.18
N LYS A 183 -4.10 -3.57 -4.51
CA LYS A 183 -5.38 -3.47 -5.21
C LYS A 183 -5.47 -4.41 -6.39
N ARG A 184 -6.70 -4.56 -6.87
CA ARG A 184 -6.97 -5.21 -8.15
C ARG A 184 -6.56 -4.27 -9.29
N GLY A 185 -5.64 -4.74 -10.13
CA GLY A 185 -5.20 -4.03 -11.33
C GLY A 185 -4.40 -2.76 -11.03
N PHE A 186 -3.14 -2.72 -11.43
CA PHE A 186 -2.28 -1.55 -11.26
C PHE A 186 -1.34 -1.40 -12.45
N ASP A 187 -1.28 -0.19 -13.00
CA ASP A 187 -0.67 0.11 -14.29
C ASP A 187 0.57 1.01 -14.20
N ASN A 188 0.97 1.44 -13.00
CA ASN A 188 2.24 2.13 -12.83
C ASN A 188 3.40 1.13 -12.65
N GLU A 189 4.01 0.75 -13.77
CA GLU A 189 5.13 -0.20 -13.84
C GLU A 189 6.36 0.25 -13.00
N LYS A 190 6.48 1.55 -12.71
CA LYS A 190 7.59 2.09 -11.91
C LYS A 190 7.48 1.84 -10.41
N SER A 191 6.31 1.47 -9.91
CA SER A 191 6.07 1.24 -8.47
C SER A 191 5.94 -0.25 -8.16
N ALA A 192 6.32 -0.63 -6.94
CA ALA A 192 5.90 -1.91 -6.38
C ALA A 192 4.36 -2.01 -6.36
N TYR A 193 3.80 -3.22 -6.38
CA TYR A 193 2.35 -3.46 -6.42
C TYR A 193 1.70 -3.49 -5.03
N CYS A 194 2.43 -3.08 -4.00
CA CYS A 194 1.96 -3.03 -2.63
C CYS A 194 2.64 -1.90 -1.83
N PHE A 195 2.09 -1.64 -0.65
CA PHE A 195 2.69 -0.82 0.40
C PHE A 195 2.33 -1.39 1.78
N ILE A 196 2.84 -0.82 2.86
CA ILE A 196 2.57 -1.27 4.22
C ILE A 196 2.07 -0.12 5.10
N THR A 197 1.19 -0.41 6.06
CA THR A 197 0.77 0.53 7.09
C THR A 197 0.70 -0.17 8.44
N ASN A 198 0.88 0.58 9.53
CA ASN A 198 0.59 0.17 10.91
C ASN A 198 -0.58 0.97 11.52
N CYS A 199 -1.24 1.83 10.73
CA CYS A 199 -2.34 2.70 11.15
C CYS A 199 -3.48 2.69 10.13
N LEU A 200 -4.49 3.54 10.31
CA LEU A 200 -5.60 3.69 9.37
C LEU A 200 -5.09 4.07 7.98
N PHE A 201 -5.87 3.74 6.95
CA PHE A 201 -5.46 3.96 5.57
C PHE A 201 -6.60 4.51 4.71
N ASP A 202 -6.32 5.60 3.98
CA ASP A 202 -7.27 6.21 3.04
C ASP A 202 -7.39 5.39 1.75
N ARG A 203 -8.60 5.31 1.18
CA ARG A 203 -8.90 4.53 -0.04
C ARG A 203 -8.08 4.95 -1.28
N ARG A 204 -7.52 6.15 -1.27
CA ARG A 204 -6.73 6.77 -2.34
C ARG A 204 -5.37 7.24 -1.82
N GLY A 205 -4.89 6.64 -0.73
CA GLY A 205 -3.62 7.00 -0.12
C GLY A 205 -2.42 6.61 -0.99
N TRP A 206 -2.50 5.50 -1.73
CA TRP A 206 -1.39 4.97 -2.51
C TRP A 206 -1.50 5.29 -4.01
N SER A 207 -2.68 5.26 -4.62
CA SER A 207 -2.89 5.55 -6.05
C SER A 207 -3.14 7.04 -6.29
N SER A 208 -2.65 7.55 -7.43
CA SER A 208 -2.94 8.92 -7.86
C SER A 208 -4.38 9.08 -8.39
N PRO A 209 -4.92 10.31 -8.39
CA PRO A 209 -6.18 10.60 -9.07
C PRO A 209 -6.15 10.11 -10.53
N GLY A 210 -7.25 9.50 -10.99
CA GLY A 210 -7.36 8.92 -12.33
C GLY A 210 -7.06 7.42 -12.40
N MET A 211 -6.34 6.86 -11.42
CA MET A 211 -6.14 5.41 -11.36
C MET A 211 -7.43 4.70 -10.96
N GLN A 212 -7.77 3.64 -11.70
CA GLN A 212 -8.96 2.83 -11.42
C GLN A 212 -8.75 1.90 -10.22
N GLY A 213 -9.84 1.42 -9.64
CA GLY A 213 -9.82 0.53 -8.48
C GLY A 213 -9.57 1.25 -7.15
N ALA A 214 -10.01 0.62 -6.07
CA ALA A 214 -9.75 1.06 -4.72
C ALA A 214 -8.60 0.25 -4.13
N GLU A 215 -7.71 0.91 -3.38
CA GLU A 215 -6.76 0.20 -2.55
C GLU A 215 -7.47 -0.55 -1.43
N ASN A 216 -6.97 -1.74 -1.15
CA ASN A 216 -7.42 -2.57 -0.05
C ASN A 216 -6.31 -2.74 0.97
N VAL A 217 -6.71 -2.79 2.23
CA VAL A 217 -5.83 -3.11 3.35
C VAL A 217 -6.15 -4.52 3.85
N PHE A 218 -5.11 -5.31 4.05
CA PHE A 218 -5.14 -6.68 4.52
C PHE A 218 -4.40 -6.73 5.87
N PRO A 219 -5.11 -6.60 7.01
CA PRO A 219 -4.48 -6.70 8.33
C PRO A 219 -3.81 -8.06 8.50
N LEU A 220 -2.64 -8.12 9.14
CA LEU A 220 -1.93 -9.37 9.40
C LEU A 220 -2.66 -10.20 10.48
N TYR A 221 -3.21 -9.53 11.48
CA TYR A 221 -3.98 -10.14 12.56
C TYR A 221 -5.40 -9.60 12.65
N LEU A 222 -6.33 -10.45 13.09
CA LEU A 222 -7.70 -10.13 13.44
C LEU A 222 -7.86 -10.16 14.95
N TYR A 223 -8.51 -9.14 15.48
CA TYR A 223 -8.80 -8.98 16.91
C TYR A 223 -10.29 -9.26 17.18
N PRO A 224 -10.62 -9.99 18.25
CA PRO A 224 -12.01 -10.24 18.61
C PRO A 224 -12.73 -8.94 18.98
N ASP A 225 -14.03 -8.87 18.69
CA ASP A 225 -14.88 -7.80 19.20
C ASP A 225 -15.02 -7.97 20.73
N LEU A 226 -14.64 -6.94 21.49
CA LEU A 226 -14.82 -6.92 22.93
C LEU A 226 -16.33 -6.84 23.23
N LYS A 227 -16.98 -7.99 23.51
CA LYS A 227 -18.33 -7.98 24.09
C LYS A 227 -18.25 -7.50 25.54
N THR A 228 -19.24 -6.71 25.96
CA THR A 228 -19.36 -6.02 27.25
C THR A 228 -19.45 -6.92 28.49
N GLN A 229 -19.34 -8.24 28.35
CA GLN A 229 -19.24 -9.18 29.47
C GLN A 229 -18.17 -10.22 29.14
N GLN A 230 -16.98 -10.06 29.69
CA GLN A 230 -15.96 -11.11 29.72
C GLN A 230 -15.85 -11.64 31.14
N SER A 231 -15.98 -12.97 31.27
CA SER A 231 -15.47 -13.71 32.42
C SER A 231 -13.94 -13.61 32.44
N ILE A 232 -13.35 -13.71 33.63
CA ILE A 232 -11.92 -13.46 33.93
C ILE A 232 -10.94 -14.34 33.11
N ASP A 233 -11.42 -15.40 32.45
CA ASP A 233 -10.61 -16.40 31.74
C ASP A 233 -10.71 -16.40 30.19
N GLN A 234 -11.37 -15.43 29.55
CA GLN A 234 -11.33 -15.34 28.08
C GLN A 234 -10.09 -14.56 27.60
N THR A 235 -9.10 -15.27 27.06
CA THR A 235 -7.90 -14.66 26.47
C THR A 235 -8.28 -13.74 25.31
N THR A 236 -7.74 -12.52 25.32
CA THR A 236 -7.87 -11.48 24.28
C THR A 236 -7.04 -11.81 23.04
N GLU A 237 -7.05 -13.07 22.61
CA GLU A 237 -6.06 -13.61 21.69
C GLU A 237 -6.42 -13.25 20.24
N ARG A 238 -5.54 -12.45 19.62
CA ARG A 238 -5.57 -12.16 18.18
C ARG A 238 -5.41 -13.46 17.38
N THR A 239 -5.90 -13.49 16.14
CA THR A 239 -5.68 -14.62 15.23
C THR A 239 -5.06 -14.15 13.92
N PRO A 240 -4.14 -14.90 13.29
CA PRO A 240 -3.65 -14.54 11.97
C PRO A 240 -4.77 -14.47 10.94
N ASN A 241 -4.73 -13.44 10.11
CA ASN A 241 -5.64 -13.23 8.99
C ASN A 241 -5.23 -14.03 7.75
N LEU A 242 -4.65 -15.22 7.93
CA LEU A 242 -4.10 -16.02 6.84
C LEU A 242 -4.93 -17.29 6.61
N ASN A 243 -5.04 -17.70 5.34
CA ASN A 243 -5.67 -18.94 4.91
C ASN A 243 -4.78 -20.13 5.29
N LYS A 244 -5.31 -21.00 6.15
CA LYS A 244 -4.55 -22.13 6.72
C LYS A 244 -4.03 -23.10 5.67
N GLU A 245 -4.78 -23.37 4.60
CA GLU A 245 -4.37 -24.33 3.56
C GLU A 245 -3.17 -23.82 2.77
N ILE A 246 -3.18 -22.54 2.39
CA ILE A 246 -2.07 -21.91 1.66
C ILE A 246 -0.81 -21.88 2.56
N VAL A 247 -0.97 -21.47 3.82
CA VAL A 247 0.14 -21.41 4.78
C VAL A 247 0.70 -22.80 5.07
N GLN A 248 -0.14 -23.80 5.28
CA GLN A 248 0.29 -25.18 5.49
C GLN A 248 1.04 -25.72 4.27
N LYS A 249 0.59 -25.40 3.06
CA LYS A 249 1.32 -25.78 1.84
C LYS A 249 2.73 -25.17 1.83
N ILE A 250 2.86 -23.87 2.14
CA ILE A 250 4.17 -23.21 2.26
C ILE A 250 5.04 -23.89 3.32
N ALA A 251 4.48 -24.11 4.51
CA ALA A 251 5.17 -24.73 5.64
C ALA A 251 5.68 -26.14 5.27
N VAL A 252 4.84 -26.98 4.66
CA VAL A 252 5.20 -28.32 4.20
C VAL A 252 6.27 -28.28 3.11
N THR A 253 6.13 -27.40 2.11
CA THR A 253 7.13 -27.25 1.05
C THR A 253 8.49 -26.86 1.61
N LEU A 254 8.51 -26.01 2.64
CA LEU A 254 9.73 -25.57 3.28
C LEU A 254 10.22 -26.52 4.39
N GLY A 255 9.44 -27.51 4.82
CA GLY A 255 9.76 -28.32 6.00
C GLY A 255 9.82 -27.49 7.30
N LEU A 256 8.94 -26.49 7.42
CA LEU A 256 8.81 -25.61 8.59
C LEU A 256 7.53 -25.91 9.37
N GLU A 257 7.55 -25.66 10.68
CA GLU A 257 6.37 -25.69 11.54
C GLU A 257 5.78 -24.28 11.62
N TYR A 258 4.47 -24.15 11.39
CA TYR A 258 3.79 -22.86 11.43
C TYR A 258 3.25 -22.56 12.83
N ASP A 259 3.74 -21.47 13.44
CA ASP A 259 3.19 -20.94 14.69
C ASP A 259 2.30 -19.73 14.41
N GLN A 260 1.04 -19.86 14.78
CA GLN A 260 0.00 -18.84 14.58
C GLN A 260 -0.01 -17.76 15.68
N ASN A 261 0.59 -18.01 16.84
CA ASN A 261 0.50 -17.14 18.02
C ASN A 261 1.89 -16.74 18.56
N PRO A 262 2.76 -16.12 17.74
CA PRO A 262 4.07 -15.69 18.23
C PRO A 262 3.93 -14.58 19.27
N THR A 263 4.80 -14.59 20.27
CA THR A 263 4.87 -13.53 21.30
C THR A 263 5.27 -12.19 20.69
N ASP A 264 6.26 -12.20 19.78
CA ASP A 264 6.73 -11.03 19.03
C ASP A 264 6.22 -11.13 17.59
N ILE A 265 5.37 -10.19 17.18
CA ILE A 265 4.72 -10.21 15.86
C ILE A 265 5.51 -9.49 14.77
N TYR A 266 6.62 -8.84 15.12
CA TYR A 266 7.41 -8.02 14.21
C TYR A 266 8.73 -8.67 13.80
N ARG A 267 9.17 -9.70 14.55
CA ARG A 267 10.40 -10.45 14.30
C ARG A 267 10.15 -11.76 13.56
N SER A 268 11.05 -12.08 12.63
CA SER A 268 10.98 -13.31 11.86
C SER A 268 11.16 -14.53 12.74
N GLY A 269 10.58 -15.68 12.35
CA GLY A 269 10.76 -16.93 13.08
C GLY A 269 12.24 -17.33 13.17
N LYS A 270 13.00 -17.06 12.11
CA LYS A 270 14.45 -17.31 12.05
C LYS A 270 15.24 -16.43 13.03
N ASP A 271 14.91 -15.15 13.16
CA ASP A 271 15.61 -14.24 14.07
C ASP A 271 15.34 -14.58 15.54
N ILE A 272 14.09 -14.98 15.86
CA ILE A 272 13.72 -15.43 17.20
C ILE A 272 14.59 -16.64 17.60
N LEU A 273 14.76 -17.61 16.71
CA LEU A 273 15.59 -18.79 16.96
C LEU A 273 17.08 -18.43 17.09
N LEU A 274 17.60 -17.53 16.26
CA LEU A 274 18.99 -17.07 16.34
C LEU A 274 19.30 -16.30 17.63
N ASN A 275 18.37 -15.52 18.18
CA ASN A 275 18.60 -14.79 19.43
C ASN A 275 18.53 -15.70 20.66
N LEU A 276 17.58 -16.65 20.69
CA LEU A 276 17.50 -17.66 21.77
C LEU A 276 18.78 -18.49 21.92
N THR A 277 19.49 -18.76 20.81
CA THR A 277 20.76 -19.48 20.84
C THR A 277 21.95 -18.64 21.30
N LYS A 278 21.88 -17.31 21.16
CA LYS A 278 22.92 -16.37 21.64
C LYS A 278 22.81 -16.09 23.14
N ASP A 279 21.60 -15.93 23.66
CA ASP A 279 21.37 -15.53 25.05
C ASP A 279 21.56 -16.67 26.07
N LYS A 280 21.59 -17.93 25.61
CA LYS A 280 21.88 -19.11 26.47
C LYS A 280 22.79 -20.12 25.76
N PRO A 281 24.12 -19.90 25.73
CA PRO A 281 25.07 -20.88 25.23
C PRO A 281 25.00 -22.15 26.08
N GLY A 282 24.25 -23.17 25.62
CA GLY A 282 24.06 -24.44 26.34
C GLY A 282 22.62 -24.76 26.75
N ALA A 283 21.63 -23.89 26.48
CA ALA A 283 20.24 -24.33 26.54
C ALA A 283 20.02 -25.42 25.50
N SER A 284 19.44 -26.55 25.90
CA SER A 284 18.97 -27.57 24.96
C SER A 284 17.91 -26.94 24.07
N VAL A 285 18.32 -26.46 22.89
CA VAL A 285 17.39 -26.20 21.80
C VAL A 285 16.64 -27.51 21.60
N PRO A 286 15.31 -27.57 21.81
CA PRO A 286 14.57 -28.79 21.52
C PRO A 286 14.95 -29.21 20.11
N LYS A 287 15.43 -30.44 19.91
CA LYS A 287 15.90 -30.95 18.61
C LYS A 287 14.84 -30.85 17.48
N LYS A 288 13.62 -30.40 17.79
CA LYS A 288 12.50 -30.11 16.89
C LYS A 288 12.39 -28.64 16.39
N ASN A 289 13.12 -27.67 16.95
CA ASN A 289 12.80 -26.24 16.76
C ASN A 289 13.76 -25.42 15.86
N HIS A 290 14.37 -26.00 14.82
CA HIS A 290 15.17 -25.20 13.85
C HIS A 290 14.31 -24.57 12.74
N SER A 291 12.99 -24.68 12.84
CA SER A 291 12.09 -24.59 11.68
C SER A 291 10.77 -23.93 12.07
N LEU A 292 10.79 -22.63 12.36
CA LEU A 292 9.61 -21.85 12.74
C LEU A 292 9.21 -20.90 11.61
N LEU A 293 7.97 -21.02 11.14
CA LEU A 293 7.34 -20.11 10.18
C LEU A 293 6.27 -19.29 10.92
N LEU A 294 6.35 -17.96 10.82
CA LEU A 294 5.43 -17.03 11.44
C LEU A 294 4.59 -16.25 10.40
N PRO A 295 3.46 -15.63 10.81
CA PRO A 295 2.66 -14.78 9.93
C PRO A 295 3.47 -13.65 9.29
N ILE A 296 4.41 -13.07 10.04
CA ILE A 296 5.26 -11.98 9.55
C ILE A 296 6.22 -12.43 8.44
N ASP A 297 6.71 -13.68 8.50
CA ASP A 297 7.58 -14.24 7.47
C ASP A 297 6.84 -14.34 6.13
N ILE A 298 5.55 -14.69 6.17
CA ILE A 298 4.70 -14.78 4.98
C ILE A 298 4.44 -13.38 4.41
N LEU A 299 4.16 -12.40 5.28
CA LEU A 299 3.97 -11.02 4.87
C LEU A 299 5.25 -10.46 4.22
N ASP A 300 6.41 -10.66 4.85
CA ASP A 300 7.70 -10.15 4.37
C ASP A 300 8.13 -10.86 3.07
N TYR A 301 7.85 -12.15 2.91
CA TYR A 301 8.04 -12.86 1.64
C TYR A 301 7.17 -12.28 0.51
N ILE A 302 5.87 -12.08 0.75
CA ILE A 302 4.96 -11.42 -0.21
C ILE A 302 5.49 -10.03 -0.56
N TYR A 303 5.95 -9.29 0.44
CA TYR A 303 6.47 -7.94 0.27
C TYR A 303 7.71 -7.93 -0.63
N ALA A 304 8.67 -8.82 -0.40
CA ALA A 304 9.86 -8.95 -1.23
C ALA A 304 9.52 -9.27 -2.69
N VAL A 305 8.67 -10.27 -2.92
CA VAL A 305 8.25 -10.66 -4.28
C VAL A 305 7.63 -9.50 -5.04
N LEU A 306 6.72 -8.76 -4.40
CA LEU A 306 6.03 -7.65 -5.05
C LEU A 306 6.90 -6.39 -5.22
N HIS A 307 8.08 -6.36 -4.61
CA HIS A 307 9.09 -5.32 -4.80
C HIS A 307 10.13 -5.68 -5.87
N SER A 308 10.32 -6.96 -6.22
CA SER A 308 11.21 -7.40 -7.30
C SER A 308 10.89 -6.70 -8.64
N PRO A 309 11.79 -5.87 -9.20
CA PRO A 309 11.63 -5.32 -10.55
C PRO A 309 11.47 -6.40 -11.62
N ALA A 310 12.29 -7.46 -11.57
CA ALA A 310 12.24 -8.54 -12.55
C ALA A 310 10.88 -9.27 -12.55
N TYR A 311 10.33 -9.60 -11.38
CA TYR A 311 9.01 -10.22 -11.25
C TYR A 311 7.91 -9.30 -11.80
N ARG A 312 7.96 -8.01 -11.47
CA ARG A 312 6.95 -7.03 -11.91
C ARG A 312 6.95 -6.84 -13.41
N GLU A 313 8.12 -6.73 -14.02
CA GLU A 313 8.25 -6.61 -15.48
C GLU A 313 7.74 -7.88 -16.17
N LYS A 314 8.13 -9.05 -15.66
CA LYS A 314 7.72 -10.35 -16.21
C LYS A 314 6.20 -10.55 -16.21
N TYR A 315 5.51 -10.14 -15.15
CA TYR A 315 4.08 -10.40 -14.98
C TYR A 315 3.19 -9.16 -15.12
N LYS A 316 3.72 -8.04 -15.66
CA LYS A 316 3.02 -6.74 -15.73
C LYS A 316 1.64 -6.81 -16.37
N GLU A 317 1.44 -7.64 -17.39
CA GLU A 317 0.15 -7.77 -18.06
C GLU A 317 -0.92 -8.38 -17.16
N PHE A 318 -0.55 -9.30 -16.27
CA PHE A 318 -1.47 -9.90 -15.29
C PHE A 318 -1.72 -8.99 -14.09
N LEU A 319 -0.67 -8.31 -13.63
CA LEU A 319 -0.74 -7.39 -12.50
C LEU A 319 -1.61 -6.14 -12.79
N LYS A 320 -1.78 -5.79 -14.08
CA LYS A 320 -2.71 -4.75 -14.55
C LYS A 320 -4.19 -5.17 -14.47
N ILE A 321 -4.49 -6.47 -14.31
CA ILE A 321 -5.86 -7.01 -14.44
C ILE A 321 -6.46 -7.37 -13.08
N ASP A 322 -5.79 -8.23 -12.31
CA ASP A 322 -6.32 -8.75 -11.04
C ASP A 322 -5.41 -8.43 -9.85
N PHE A 323 -5.70 -8.98 -8.67
CA PHE A 323 -4.77 -8.98 -7.55
C PHE A 323 -3.48 -9.75 -7.89
N PRO A 324 -2.33 -9.33 -7.33
CA PRO A 324 -1.06 -10.00 -7.58
C PRO A 324 -1.07 -11.46 -7.07
N ARG A 325 -0.39 -12.34 -7.81
CA ARG A 325 -0.15 -13.74 -7.42
C ARG A 325 1.30 -13.98 -7.08
N VAL A 326 1.59 -14.44 -5.88
CA VAL A 326 2.95 -14.70 -5.40
C VAL A 326 3.30 -16.17 -5.64
N PRO A 327 4.49 -16.50 -6.19
CA PRO A 327 4.90 -17.88 -6.36
C PRO A 327 5.08 -18.55 -4.99
N TYR A 328 4.79 -19.85 -4.93
CA TYR A 328 5.14 -20.63 -3.75
C TYR A 328 6.66 -20.71 -3.62
N PRO A 329 7.23 -20.56 -2.41
CA PRO A 329 8.66 -20.61 -2.24
C PRO A 329 9.20 -22.00 -2.57
N LYS A 330 10.33 -22.06 -3.27
CA LYS A 330 10.95 -23.30 -3.75
C LYS A 330 11.73 -24.03 -2.67
N ASP A 331 12.50 -23.29 -1.89
CA ASP A 331 13.42 -23.81 -0.90
C ASP A 331 13.63 -22.81 0.25
N GLN A 332 14.10 -23.31 1.40
CA GLN A 332 14.31 -22.48 2.59
C GLN A 332 15.37 -21.38 2.40
N SER A 333 16.43 -21.64 1.63
CA SER A 333 17.54 -20.70 1.48
C SER A 333 17.06 -19.44 0.76
N THR A 334 16.39 -19.61 -0.37
CA THR A 334 15.80 -18.52 -1.15
C THR A 334 14.69 -17.83 -0.35
N PHE A 335 13.79 -18.60 0.27
CA PHE A 335 12.71 -18.05 1.10
C PHE A 335 13.24 -17.11 2.19
N TRP A 336 14.20 -17.56 3.01
CA TRP A 336 14.71 -16.75 4.12
C TRP A 336 15.52 -15.54 3.67
N LYS A 337 16.19 -15.59 2.51
CA LYS A 337 16.82 -14.39 1.92
C LYS A 337 15.77 -13.36 1.52
N LEU A 338 14.70 -13.79 0.86
CA LEU A 338 13.60 -12.91 0.47
C LEU A 338 12.84 -12.36 1.69
N VAL A 339 12.55 -13.17 2.71
CA VAL A 339 11.94 -12.72 3.97
C VAL A 339 12.79 -11.63 4.62
N LYS A 340 14.12 -11.81 4.69
CA LYS A 340 15.02 -10.80 5.24
C LYS A 340 14.91 -9.48 4.48
N LEU A 341 15.03 -9.52 3.15
CA LEU A 341 14.99 -8.32 2.31
C LEU A 341 13.61 -7.63 2.38
N GLY A 342 12.52 -8.39 2.32
CA GLY A 342 11.16 -7.87 2.46
C GLY A 342 10.90 -7.22 3.83
N GLY A 343 11.41 -7.84 4.90
CA GLY A 343 11.34 -7.27 6.26
C GLY A 343 12.15 -5.99 6.42
N GLU A 344 13.30 -5.88 5.75
CA GLU A 344 14.09 -4.63 5.71
C GLU A 344 13.33 -3.51 4.97
N ILE A 345 12.77 -3.78 3.78
CA ILE A 345 11.94 -2.81 3.05
C ILE A 345 10.71 -2.41 3.88
N ARG A 346 10.02 -3.36 4.52
CA ARG A 346 8.89 -3.07 5.41
C ARG A 346 9.27 -2.07 6.50
N LYS A 347 10.38 -2.30 7.20
CA LYS A 347 10.85 -1.41 8.27
C LYS A 347 11.25 -0.04 7.73
N LEU A 348 11.88 0.03 6.56
CA LEU A 348 12.17 1.32 5.89
C LEU A 348 10.89 2.08 5.57
N HIS A 349 9.87 1.41 5.04
CA HIS A 349 8.59 2.04 4.68
C HIS A 349 7.74 2.47 5.87
N LEU A 350 7.95 1.87 7.04
CA LEU A 350 7.39 2.33 8.32
C LEU A 350 8.29 3.36 9.03
N LEU A 351 9.47 3.66 8.49
CA LEU A 351 10.51 4.49 9.11
C LEU A 351 10.97 3.95 10.50
N GLU A 352 10.93 2.63 10.67
CA GLU A 352 11.32 1.91 11.90
C GLU A 352 12.75 1.33 11.83
N SER A 353 13.38 1.39 10.65
CA SER A 353 14.76 0.92 10.46
C SER A 353 15.76 1.91 11.05
N SER A 354 16.78 1.43 11.77
CA SER A 354 17.85 2.31 12.26
C SER A 354 18.61 3.00 11.13
N LEU A 355 18.60 2.43 9.92
CA LEU A 355 19.24 3.06 8.75
C LEU A 355 18.67 4.43 8.43
N VAL A 356 17.37 4.69 8.69
CA VAL A 356 16.80 6.00 8.35
C VAL A 356 17.31 7.12 9.25
N GLU A 357 17.95 6.81 10.39
CA GLU A 357 18.60 7.79 11.26
C GLU A 357 19.96 8.25 10.73
N ASP A 358 20.59 7.48 9.83
CA ASP A 358 21.85 7.83 9.18
C ASP A 358 21.58 8.72 7.95
N TYR A 359 21.30 10.01 8.20
CA TYR A 359 20.94 10.96 7.15
C TYR A 359 22.03 11.10 6.08
N ILE A 360 21.61 11.01 4.82
CA ILE A 360 22.46 11.25 3.64
C ILE A 360 22.29 12.66 3.05
N THR A 361 21.40 13.46 3.63
CA THR A 361 21.02 14.80 3.20
C THR A 361 21.32 15.82 4.29
N GLU A 362 21.47 17.08 3.89
CA GLU A 362 21.65 18.20 4.81
C GLU A 362 20.53 19.23 4.62
N TYR A 363 20.32 20.09 5.60
CA TYR A 363 19.41 21.24 5.50
C TYR A 363 20.13 22.50 5.99
N PRO A 364 21.04 23.08 5.17
CA PRO A 364 22.10 23.96 5.67
C PRO A 364 21.73 25.45 5.75
N ILE A 365 20.59 25.86 5.17
CA ILE A 365 20.23 27.28 5.04
C ILE A 365 19.11 27.63 6.04
N ASP A 366 19.43 28.51 6.99
CA ASP A 366 18.46 29.10 7.91
C ASP A 366 17.45 30.01 7.18
N GLY A 367 16.24 30.11 7.72
CA GLY A 367 15.16 30.91 7.14
C GLY A 367 13.82 30.65 7.81
N ASP A 368 12.73 30.98 7.09
CA ASP A 368 11.37 30.85 7.63
C ASP A 368 10.82 29.41 7.62
N ASN A 369 11.48 28.51 6.87
CA ASN A 369 11.09 27.12 6.62
C ASN A 369 9.71 26.98 5.96
N ILE A 370 9.21 28.02 5.29
CA ILE A 370 7.91 27.99 4.63
C ILE A 370 8.07 27.34 3.26
N VAL A 371 7.30 26.28 3.02
CA VAL A 371 7.31 25.58 1.73
C VAL A 371 6.59 26.45 0.69
N GLY A 372 7.34 26.94 -0.29
CA GLY A 372 6.83 27.71 -1.42
C GLY A 372 6.76 26.87 -2.70
N LYS A 373 7.62 27.20 -3.66
CA LYS A 373 7.73 26.49 -4.94
C LYS A 373 8.85 25.46 -4.85
N VAL A 374 8.48 24.19 -4.79
CA VAL A 374 9.45 23.09 -4.73
C VAL A 374 10.17 22.94 -6.07
N LYS A 375 11.50 22.84 -6.04
CA LYS A 375 12.35 22.64 -7.24
C LYS A 375 13.49 21.68 -6.91
N TYR A 376 13.72 20.69 -7.78
CA TYR A 376 14.93 19.88 -7.74
C TYR A 376 15.94 20.40 -8.75
N GLN A 377 17.18 20.62 -8.31
CA GLN A 377 18.29 21.05 -9.16
C GLN A 377 19.62 20.65 -8.53
N ASP A 378 20.49 19.99 -9.30
CA ASP A 378 21.89 19.71 -8.92
C ASP A 378 22.04 19.04 -7.54
N GLY A 379 21.18 18.05 -7.24
CA GLY A 379 21.18 17.36 -5.94
C GLY A 379 20.43 18.09 -4.81
N LYS A 380 19.89 19.28 -5.09
CA LYS A 380 19.18 20.11 -4.09
C LYS A 380 17.68 20.08 -4.32
N VAL A 381 16.91 19.85 -3.25
CA VAL A 381 15.46 20.04 -3.22
C VAL A 381 15.17 21.35 -2.51
N PHE A 382 14.97 22.40 -3.29
CA PHE A 382 14.52 23.70 -2.80
C PHE A 382 13.08 23.61 -2.30
N ILE A 383 12.84 24.06 -1.08
CA ILE A 383 11.48 24.22 -0.55
C ILE A 383 10.92 25.60 -0.87
N ASN A 384 11.78 26.61 -1.03
CA ASN A 384 11.50 27.98 -1.43
C ASN A 384 12.70 28.56 -2.20
N ASP A 385 12.77 29.88 -2.40
CA ASP A 385 13.81 30.50 -3.25
C ASP A 385 15.23 30.43 -2.65
N SER A 386 15.38 30.18 -1.34
CA SER A 386 16.66 30.19 -0.64
C SER A 386 17.00 28.87 0.08
N GLN A 387 16.02 28.21 0.68
CA GLN A 387 16.21 27.04 1.53
C GLN A 387 15.99 25.73 0.77
N TYR A 388 16.83 24.74 1.06
CA TYR A 388 16.82 23.45 0.37
C TYR A 388 17.35 22.31 1.25
N PHE A 389 16.91 21.09 0.93
CA PHE A 389 17.63 19.88 1.32
C PHE A 389 18.75 19.63 0.32
N ASP A 390 20.00 19.50 0.79
CA ASP A 390 21.16 19.20 -0.03
C ASP A 390 21.42 17.69 -0.12
N ASN A 391 22.24 17.28 -1.09
CA ASN A 391 22.65 15.89 -1.33
C ASN A 391 21.50 14.90 -1.53
N VAL A 392 20.34 15.34 -2.04
CA VAL A 392 19.21 14.48 -2.34
C VAL A 392 19.47 13.69 -3.63
N PRO A 393 19.61 12.35 -3.58
CA PRO A 393 19.85 11.56 -4.78
C PRO A 393 18.66 11.61 -5.75
N GLN A 394 18.93 11.71 -7.05
CA GLN A 394 17.88 11.75 -8.07
C GLN A 394 16.98 10.51 -8.00
N VAL A 395 17.55 9.35 -7.65
CA VAL A 395 16.79 8.11 -7.46
C VAL A 395 15.68 8.26 -6.41
N ALA A 396 15.93 8.93 -5.28
CA ALA A 396 14.90 9.20 -4.27
C ALA A 396 13.85 10.20 -4.78
N TRP A 397 14.31 11.26 -5.46
CA TRP A 397 13.43 12.29 -6.01
C TRP A 397 12.44 11.72 -7.03
N GLU A 398 12.88 10.75 -7.82
CA GLU A 398 12.10 10.14 -8.89
C GLU A 398 11.37 8.86 -8.49
N PHE A 399 11.68 8.30 -7.31
CA PHE A 399 11.15 7.02 -6.84
C PHE A 399 9.63 7.02 -6.72
N TYR A 400 8.96 6.00 -7.26
CA TYR A 400 7.51 5.86 -7.19
C TYR A 400 7.09 4.89 -6.07
N ILE A 401 6.12 5.33 -5.26
CA ILE A 401 5.30 4.45 -4.42
C ILE A 401 3.84 4.70 -4.79
N GLY A 402 3.21 3.68 -5.34
CA GLY A 402 1.88 3.77 -5.92
C GLY A 402 1.85 4.74 -7.11
N GLY A 403 0.94 5.70 -7.08
CA GLY A 403 0.85 6.76 -8.09
C GLY A 403 1.66 8.02 -7.75
N TYR A 404 2.45 8.01 -6.68
CA TYR A 404 3.14 9.20 -6.18
C TYR A 404 4.65 9.04 -6.19
N GLN A 405 5.35 10.17 -6.32
CA GLN A 405 6.76 10.29 -5.99
C GLN A 405 6.84 10.93 -4.60
N PRO A 406 7.08 10.15 -3.53
CA PRO A 406 6.87 10.62 -2.15
C PRO A 406 7.69 11.86 -1.80
N ALA A 407 8.97 11.90 -2.21
CA ALA A 407 9.87 13.04 -2.03
C ALA A 407 9.30 14.36 -2.59
N GLN A 408 8.54 14.29 -3.69
CA GLN A 408 7.92 15.47 -4.29
C GLN A 408 6.56 15.78 -3.64
N LYS A 409 5.75 14.73 -3.47
CA LYS A 409 4.36 14.85 -3.04
C LYS A 409 4.25 15.35 -1.60
N TRP A 410 5.12 14.89 -0.72
CA TRP A 410 5.12 15.26 0.69
C TRP A 410 5.33 16.77 0.89
N LEU A 411 6.30 17.37 0.17
CA LEU A 411 6.53 18.82 0.19
C LEU A 411 5.41 19.58 -0.50
N LYS A 412 4.92 19.09 -1.65
CA LYS A 412 3.81 19.72 -2.38
C LYS A 412 2.56 19.90 -1.52
N ASP A 413 2.26 18.92 -0.66
CA ASP A 413 1.09 18.97 0.22
C ASP A 413 1.29 19.87 1.45
N ARG A 414 2.53 20.30 1.70
CA ARG A 414 2.89 21.27 2.76
C ARG A 414 3.08 22.69 2.23
N LYS A 415 2.73 22.96 0.97
CA LYS A 415 2.83 24.33 0.42
C LYS A 415 2.10 25.35 1.30
N GLY A 416 2.80 26.41 1.69
CA GLY A 416 2.34 27.46 2.59
C GLY A 416 2.46 27.13 4.08
N ARG A 417 2.89 25.91 4.44
CA ARG A 417 3.18 25.51 5.81
C ARG A 417 4.66 25.71 6.11
N LYS A 418 4.95 26.04 7.36
CA LYS A 418 6.29 26.00 7.93
C LYS A 418 6.66 24.54 8.24
N LEU A 419 7.87 24.13 7.87
CA LEU A 419 8.44 22.86 8.33
C LEU A 419 9.05 23.05 9.72
N GLU A 420 8.55 22.28 10.68
CA GLU A 420 9.16 22.18 12.00
C GLU A 420 10.37 21.21 11.97
N PHE A 421 11.14 21.12 13.05
CA PHE A 421 12.31 20.24 13.09
C PHE A 421 11.97 18.78 12.80
N ASP A 422 10.86 18.29 13.36
CA ASP A 422 10.38 16.93 13.10
C ASP A 422 9.99 16.71 11.63
N ASP A 423 9.45 17.73 10.95
CA ASP A 423 9.16 17.68 9.51
C ASP A 423 10.44 17.55 8.68
N ILE A 424 11.48 18.32 9.04
CA ILE A 424 12.79 18.28 8.36
C ILE A 424 13.40 16.89 8.52
N PHE A 425 13.50 16.38 9.76
CA PHE A 425 14.02 15.04 10.03
C PHE A 425 13.21 13.95 9.34
N HIS A 426 11.89 14.03 9.39
CA HIS A 426 11.01 13.09 8.69
C HIS A 426 11.28 13.06 7.18
N TYR A 427 11.45 14.22 6.56
CA TYR A 427 11.79 14.28 5.14
C TYR A 427 13.14 13.63 4.85
N GLN A 428 14.17 13.87 5.66
CA GLN A 428 15.49 13.24 5.52
C GLN A 428 15.41 11.71 5.67
N LYS A 429 14.67 11.21 6.66
CA LYS A 429 14.39 9.77 6.86
C LYS A 429 13.73 9.14 5.63
N MET A 430 12.76 9.83 5.05
CA MET A 430 12.09 9.38 3.83
C MET A 430 13.07 9.28 2.66
N ILE A 431 14.00 10.23 2.49
CA ILE A 431 15.01 10.15 1.42
C ILE A 431 15.90 8.90 1.59
N VAL A 432 16.35 8.62 2.81
CA VAL A 432 17.13 7.39 3.10
C VAL A 432 16.31 6.14 2.79
N ALA A 433 15.05 6.08 3.25
CA ALA A 433 14.16 4.95 3.00
C ALA A 433 13.99 4.66 1.50
N LEU A 434 13.83 5.71 0.66
CA LEU A 434 13.66 5.56 -0.78
C LEU A 434 14.94 5.02 -1.47
N VAL A 435 16.12 5.49 -1.05
CA VAL A 435 17.42 5.02 -1.59
C VAL A 435 17.68 3.57 -1.19
N GLU A 436 17.50 3.25 0.08
CA GLU A 436 17.73 1.88 0.57
C GLU A 436 16.71 0.89 0.01
N THR A 437 15.45 1.30 -0.16
CA THR A 437 14.46 0.46 -0.86
C THR A 437 14.92 0.13 -2.28
N GLU A 438 15.47 1.10 -3.02
CA GLU A 438 15.97 0.85 -4.38
C GLU A 438 17.12 -0.15 -4.40
N ARG A 439 18.08 -0.02 -3.48
CA ARG A 439 19.18 -0.98 -3.31
C ARG A 439 18.65 -2.38 -3.02
N LEU A 440 17.75 -2.52 -2.06
CA LEU A 440 17.18 -3.81 -1.64
C LEU A 440 16.35 -4.46 -2.74
N MET A 441 15.65 -3.68 -3.56
CA MET A 441 14.94 -4.19 -4.75
C MET A 441 15.88 -4.85 -5.76
N ARG A 442 17.07 -4.29 -5.97
CA ARG A 442 18.09 -4.92 -6.83
C ARG A 442 18.63 -6.21 -6.22
N GLU A 443 18.81 -6.24 -4.90
CA GLU A 443 19.26 -7.44 -4.20
C GLU A 443 18.23 -8.57 -4.24
N ILE A 444 16.93 -8.24 -4.18
CA ILE A 444 15.85 -9.21 -4.37
C ILE A 444 15.97 -9.87 -5.75
N ASP A 445 16.23 -9.10 -6.80
CA ASP A 445 16.40 -9.64 -8.16
C ASP A 445 17.64 -10.53 -8.29
N VAL A 446 18.73 -10.23 -7.56
CA VAL A 446 19.92 -11.09 -7.49
C VAL A 446 19.62 -12.42 -6.78
N VAL A 447 18.80 -12.40 -5.72
CA VAL A 447 18.34 -13.62 -5.05
C VAL A 447 17.44 -14.45 -5.98
N GLY A 448 16.62 -13.77 -6.78
CA GLY A 448 15.69 -14.37 -7.71
C GLY A 448 14.34 -14.69 -7.07
N VAL A 449 13.28 -14.33 -7.79
CA VAL A 449 11.88 -14.68 -7.46
C VAL A 449 11.39 -15.57 -8.58
N GLU A 450 11.49 -16.89 -8.40
CA GLU A 450 10.99 -17.86 -9.38
C GLU A 450 9.98 -18.81 -8.77
#